data_AF-A0A1E4HSF5-F1
#
_entry.id   AF-A0A1E4HSF5-F1
#
_cell.length_a   1.000
_cell.length_b   1.000
_cell.length_c   1.000
_cell.angle_alpha   90.00
_cell.angle_beta   90.00
_cell.angle_gamma   90.00
#
_symmetry.space_group_name_H-M   'P 1'
#
loop_
_entity.id
_entity.type
_entity.pdbx_description
1 polymer ?
#
loop_
_entity_poly.entity_id
_entity_poly.type
_entity_poly.pdbx_seq_one_letter_code
_entity_poly.pdbx_strand_id
1 'polypeptide(L)'
;MARGARYILKVPLAKLTGTSAGLPPRQTRLQPFCSHNGAIHHRPRASRDARRLLRNVGGRISFPAPIRQCTVSRPVGIKESGRMARLRVTTGGMGVLLLAASFVLGGDLGAGKRRESFDREPAWEGYRNRLTPPEPRITRQDFGYRASMRAGGRAAGEIGGRIQRSTTPASYARAIKPRTLNDPLEASGTFAVTSADGGSGVLIGWFAHDAKTWRTPNSLVFRIDGNGGKFWVFFEYGTRHGKTGGGVTFEGERYQTTPTKPFPADGTPHRWTLRYEPGPVGADGRITLTLDGREYQARVEAEHKADGATFDRFGILNVMSSGSGLDLFLDDLTIDGERESFGGDPGWEARGNHVTFEDRIQRPFHSFGYRPTSHAGGRPGEIGGIVWRDEAPAYYADRVGPLDLDHPFTASGRLAFLAGSADSGVYLGWFHAESKRSQKAEYEVPPRNLLGLMIEGPSRVGHYIRPAYRDAKGGGAALDEGPILQPGSETRRWSIAYDPRAAAGRGRITSVVDGDTRTLDLAPGGRKAGARFDRFGLFNIQAGGHYVEFYVDDLQYTVRAD
;
A
#
# COMPACT_ATOMS: atom_id res chain seq x y z
N MET A 1 2.93 69.49 8.06
CA MET A 1 3.60 70.55 7.29
C MET A 1 5.05 70.14 7.04
N ALA A 2 5.59 70.46 5.84
CA ALA A 2 6.96 70.24 5.31
C ALA A 2 7.40 68.76 5.14
N ARG A 3 7.69 68.15 3.98
CA ARG A 3 8.40 68.45 2.69
C ARG A 3 9.92 68.69 2.77
N GLY A 4 10.68 67.85 2.04
CA GLY A 4 12.05 68.09 1.52
C GLY A 4 12.91 66.81 1.49
N ALA A 5 12.94 65.98 0.42
CA ALA A 5 13.67 66.07 -0.88
C ALA A 5 15.12 65.50 -0.83
N ARG A 6 15.41 64.34 -1.46
CA ARG A 6 16.06 64.05 -2.79
C ARG A 6 17.59 64.28 -2.80
N TYR A 7 18.48 63.45 -3.39
CA TYR A 7 18.65 62.99 -4.79
C TYR A 7 19.46 61.66 -4.84
N ILE A 8 19.15 60.62 -5.62
CA ILE A 8 19.36 60.34 -7.07
C ILE A 8 20.82 60.15 -7.50
N LEU A 9 21.14 58.95 -8.02
CA LEU A 9 21.91 58.80 -9.26
C LEU A 9 21.42 57.59 -10.06
N LYS A 10 21.41 57.77 -11.37
CA LYS A 10 20.68 57.07 -12.43
C LYS A 10 21.73 56.56 -13.44
N VAL A 11 21.52 55.42 -14.08
CA VAL A 11 21.42 55.16 -15.56
C VAL A 11 22.47 54.07 -15.93
N PRO A 12 22.45 53.33 -17.08
CA PRO A 12 21.37 52.81 -17.94
C PRO A 12 21.43 51.29 -18.21
N LEU A 13 20.35 50.81 -18.82
CA LEU A 13 20.20 49.56 -19.57
C LEU A 13 21.03 49.56 -20.89
N ALA A 14 21.61 48.42 -21.27
CA ALA A 14 22.01 48.14 -22.65
C ALA A 14 21.45 46.78 -23.11
N LYS A 15 20.85 46.78 -24.30
CA LYS A 15 20.30 45.63 -25.05
C LYS A 15 21.40 44.89 -25.81
N LEU A 16 21.19 43.59 -26.10
CA LEU A 16 21.55 42.83 -27.32
C LEU A 16 20.98 41.40 -27.15
N THR A 17 19.79 41.10 -27.69
CA THR A 17 19.51 40.34 -28.93
C THR A 17 20.15 38.96 -29.05
N GLY A 18 19.34 37.89 -29.19
CA GLY A 18 19.79 36.62 -29.79
C GLY A 18 19.01 35.34 -29.42
N THR A 19 17.87 35.11 -30.07
CA THR A 19 17.30 33.80 -30.51
C THR A 19 17.56 32.49 -29.73
N SER A 20 16.50 31.82 -29.25
CA SER A 20 15.89 30.65 -29.94
C SER A 20 14.98 29.79 -29.03
N ALA A 21 13.91 29.28 -29.65
CA ALA A 21 13.13 28.08 -29.33
C ALA A 21 12.44 27.94 -27.95
N GLY A 22 11.13 28.24 -27.95
CA GLY A 22 10.20 27.87 -26.89
C GLY A 22 9.90 26.36 -26.86
N LEU A 23 9.88 25.80 -25.65
CA LEU A 23 9.36 24.48 -25.33
C LEU A 23 8.00 24.63 -24.60
N PRO A 24 6.99 23.78 -24.90
CA PRO A 24 5.64 23.92 -24.35
C PRO A 24 5.54 23.43 -22.89
N PRO A 25 4.49 23.84 -22.14
CA PRO A 25 4.31 23.48 -20.74
C PRO A 25 4.07 21.98 -20.57
N ARG A 26 4.86 21.32 -19.71
CA ARG A 26 4.67 19.92 -19.32
C ARG A 26 3.41 19.80 -18.46
N GLN A 27 2.40 19.12 -19.00
CA GLN A 27 1.31 18.55 -18.21
C GLN A 27 1.85 17.39 -17.36
N THR A 28 1.84 17.56 -16.04
CA THR A 28 2.09 16.50 -15.07
C THR A 28 0.88 15.54 -15.05
N ARG A 29 1.04 14.37 -15.67
CA ARG A 29 0.13 13.22 -15.48
C ARG A 29 0.50 12.52 -14.18
N LEU A 30 -0.44 12.45 -13.25
CA LEU A 30 -0.42 11.51 -12.12
C LEU A 30 -0.49 10.08 -12.68
N GLN A 31 0.47 9.22 -12.34
CA GLN A 31 0.43 7.78 -12.62
C GLN A 31 0.83 6.97 -11.38
N PRO A 32 0.20 5.81 -11.14
CA PRO A 32 0.39 5.02 -9.93
C PRO A 32 1.78 4.37 -9.85
N PHE A 33 2.30 4.29 -8.62
CA PHE A 33 3.52 3.60 -8.23
C PHE A 33 3.27 2.08 -8.14
N CYS A 34 4.12 1.27 -8.78
CA CYS A 34 4.17 -0.19 -8.60
C CYS A 34 5.59 -0.62 -8.20
N SER A 35 5.71 -1.50 -7.21
CA SER A 35 6.97 -2.17 -6.86
C SER A 35 6.85 -3.66 -7.14
N HIS A 36 7.37 -4.12 -8.29
CA HIS A 36 7.53 -5.54 -8.55
C HIS A 36 8.67 -6.10 -7.68
N ASN A 37 8.33 -6.91 -6.67
CA ASN A 37 9.27 -7.84 -6.08
C ASN A 37 9.35 -9.07 -6.99
N GLY A 38 10.52 -9.28 -7.62
CA GLY A 38 10.76 -10.43 -8.48
C GLY A 38 10.65 -11.74 -7.71
N ALA A 39 9.73 -12.60 -8.13
CA ALA A 39 9.72 -14.00 -7.73
C ALA A 39 10.95 -14.70 -8.32
N ILE A 40 11.96 -14.96 -7.48
CA ILE A 40 13.10 -15.80 -7.86
C ILE A 40 12.63 -17.25 -7.78
N HIS A 41 12.51 -17.90 -8.94
CA HIS A 41 12.32 -19.35 -9.02
C HIS A 41 13.56 -20.07 -8.47
N HIS A 42 13.44 -20.70 -7.31
CA HIS A 42 14.39 -21.71 -6.87
C HIS A 42 14.27 -22.95 -7.78
N ARG A 43 15.28 -23.18 -8.63
CA ARG A 43 15.58 -24.53 -9.12
C ARG A 43 16.48 -25.21 -8.08
N PRO A 44 16.15 -26.41 -7.58
CA PRO A 44 17.07 -27.15 -6.73
C PRO A 44 18.31 -27.54 -7.54
N ARG A 45 19.50 -27.28 -6.98
CA ARG A 45 20.77 -27.78 -7.53
C ARG A 45 20.83 -29.29 -7.31
N ALA A 46 20.71 -30.06 -8.39
CA ALA A 46 21.13 -31.46 -8.39
C ALA A 46 22.64 -31.54 -8.19
N SER A 47 23.07 -32.51 -7.38
CA SER A 47 24.46 -32.84 -7.08
C SER A 47 25.26 -33.18 -8.35
N ARG A 48 26.57 -32.95 -8.26
CA ARG A 48 27.56 -33.32 -9.28
C ARG A 48 27.66 -34.85 -9.37
N ASP A 49 26.77 -35.51 -10.12
CA ASP A 49 27.00 -36.89 -10.59
C ASP A 49 26.14 -37.32 -11.80
N ALA A 50 25.58 -36.37 -12.56
CA ALA A 50 24.77 -36.68 -13.75
C ALA A 50 25.29 -35.99 -15.04
N ARG A 51 26.61 -35.98 -15.26
CA ARG A 51 27.21 -35.58 -16.56
C ARG A 51 27.80 -36.78 -17.30
N ARG A 52 26.97 -37.77 -17.59
CA ARG A 52 27.32 -38.78 -18.61
C ARG A 52 26.07 -39.49 -19.12
N LEU A 53 25.24 -38.79 -19.90
CA LEU A 53 24.32 -39.34 -20.90
C LEU A 53 23.64 -38.16 -21.60
N LEU A 54 23.36 -38.31 -22.90
CA LEU A 54 22.77 -37.32 -23.84
C LEU A 54 23.77 -36.42 -24.58
N ARG A 55 24.59 -37.06 -25.44
CA ARG A 55 24.89 -36.53 -26.78
C ARG A 55 23.81 -37.03 -27.74
N ASN A 56 23.53 -36.23 -28.77
CA ASN A 56 22.63 -36.45 -29.90
C ASN A 56 21.16 -36.09 -29.62
N VAL A 57 20.75 -34.90 -30.07
CA VAL A 57 19.89 -34.70 -31.25
C VAL A 57 19.99 -33.20 -31.60
N GLY A 58 20.29 -32.92 -32.87
CA GLY A 58 20.38 -31.56 -33.40
C GLY A 58 19.01 -30.90 -33.51
N GLY A 59 18.93 -29.64 -33.08
CA GLY A 59 17.78 -28.77 -33.30
C GLY A 59 18.19 -27.32 -33.12
N ARG A 60 18.21 -26.55 -34.22
CA ARG A 60 18.38 -25.10 -34.22
C ARG A 60 17.18 -24.46 -33.52
N ILE A 61 17.42 -23.72 -32.44
CA ILE A 61 16.42 -22.83 -31.84
C ILE A 61 16.70 -21.42 -32.37
N SER A 62 15.80 -20.92 -33.21
CA SER A 62 15.75 -19.52 -33.63
C SER A 62 15.07 -18.69 -32.54
N PHE A 63 15.69 -17.58 -32.15
CA PHE A 63 15.11 -16.59 -31.23
C PHE A 63 14.24 -15.58 -32.01
N PRO A 64 13.01 -15.27 -31.57
CA PRO A 64 12.23 -14.19 -32.18
C PRO A 64 12.74 -12.81 -31.73
N ALA A 65 12.73 -11.86 -32.67
CA ALA A 65 13.08 -10.46 -32.51
C ALA A 65 12.11 -9.69 -31.58
N PRO A 66 12.54 -8.56 -30.98
CA PRO A 66 11.70 -7.79 -30.06
C PRO A 66 10.50 -7.12 -30.77
N ILE A 67 9.37 -7.15 -30.07
CA ILE A 67 8.03 -6.71 -30.50
C ILE A 67 7.96 -5.17 -30.60
N ARG A 68 7.39 -4.69 -31.70
CA ARG A 68 7.12 -3.27 -32.02
C ARG A 68 6.05 -2.68 -31.08
N GLN A 69 6.27 -1.42 -30.68
CA GLN A 69 5.33 -0.58 -29.93
C GLN A 69 4.01 -0.37 -30.69
N CYS A 70 2.88 -0.53 -29.99
CA CYS A 70 1.56 -0.11 -30.46
C CYS A 70 1.41 1.41 -30.32
N THR A 71 1.12 2.08 -31.43
CA THR A 71 0.80 3.50 -31.56
C THR A 71 -0.60 3.82 -31.01
N VAL A 72 -0.70 4.86 -30.18
CA VAL A 72 -1.98 5.39 -29.66
C VAL A 72 -2.45 6.53 -30.56
N SER A 73 -3.67 6.40 -31.08
CA SER A 73 -4.39 7.37 -31.90
C SER A 73 -4.80 8.61 -31.09
N ARG A 74 -4.59 9.82 -31.65
CA ARG A 74 -4.98 11.11 -31.06
C ARG A 74 -6.50 11.35 -31.17
N PRO A 75 -7.17 11.96 -30.17
CA PRO A 75 -8.49 12.53 -30.34
C PRO A 75 -8.44 13.98 -30.84
N VAL A 76 -9.40 14.29 -31.71
CA VAL A 76 -9.68 15.58 -32.39
C VAL A 76 -10.28 16.57 -31.39
N GLY A 77 -9.82 17.82 -31.43
CA GLY A 77 -10.30 18.90 -30.55
C GLY A 77 -11.63 19.49 -31.02
N ILE A 78 -12.54 19.71 -30.06
CA ILE A 78 -13.72 20.55 -30.23
C ILE A 78 -13.52 21.80 -29.36
N LYS A 79 -13.60 22.97 -29.99
CA LYS A 79 -13.61 24.29 -29.35
C LYS A 79 -15.01 24.55 -28.80
N GLU A 80 -15.11 24.94 -27.54
CA GLU A 80 -16.23 25.77 -27.09
C GLU A 80 -15.77 26.95 -26.25
N SER A 81 -16.34 28.09 -26.60
CA SER A 81 -16.12 29.42 -26.07
C SER A 81 -17.27 29.81 -25.15
N GLY A 82 -16.95 30.48 -24.04
CA GLY A 82 -17.72 31.66 -23.65
C GLY A 82 -18.46 31.64 -22.32
N ARG A 83 -18.12 32.66 -21.53
CA ARG A 83 -18.92 33.41 -20.53
C ARG A 83 -18.97 32.86 -19.11
N MET A 84 -18.10 33.46 -18.28
CA MET A 84 -18.28 33.60 -16.84
C MET A 84 -19.47 34.49 -16.52
N ALA A 85 -20.38 34.01 -15.68
CA ALA A 85 -21.27 34.84 -14.88
C ALA A 85 -20.91 34.62 -13.39
N ARG A 86 -20.56 35.71 -12.70
CA ARG A 86 -20.32 35.74 -11.26
C ARG A 86 -21.67 35.72 -10.53
N LEU A 87 -21.89 34.72 -9.67
CA LEU A 87 -23.00 34.73 -8.72
C LEU A 87 -22.45 34.86 -7.30
N ARG A 88 -22.84 35.94 -6.61
CA ARG A 88 -22.60 36.16 -5.19
C ARG A 88 -23.45 35.18 -4.39
N VAL A 89 -22.83 34.39 -3.52
CA VAL A 89 -23.53 33.56 -2.52
C VAL A 89 -23.54 34.33 -1.21
N THR A 90 -24.72 34.74 -0.78
CA THR A 90 -25.02 35.19 0.58
C THR A 90 -25.37 34.00 1.45
N THR A 91 -24.83 34.02 2.67
CA THR A 91 -24.98 33.07 3.76
C THR A 91 -26.43 32.87 4.18
N GLY A 92 -26.85 31.62 4.39
CA GLY A 92 -28.10 31.33 5.09
C GLY A 92 -28.52 29.85 5.06
N GLY A 93 -28.69 29.26 6.25
CA GLY A 93 -29.64 28.16 6.45
C GLY A 93 -29.10 26.74 6.34
N MET A 94 -28.66 26.20 7.48
CA MET A 94 -28.43 24.77 7.69
C MET A 94 -29.78 24.03 7.66
N GLY A 95 -30.08 23.37 6.54
CA GLY A 95 -31.27 22.52 6.38
C GLY A 95 -30.84 21.07 6.17
N VAL A 96 -31.05 20.24 7.19
CA VAL A 96 -30.91 18.77 7.12
C VAL A 96 -32.00 18.24 6.18
N LEU A 97 -31.64 17.91 4.95
CA LEU A 97 -32.52 17.22 4.00
C LEU A 97 -32.44 15.71 4.24
N LEU A 98 -33.39 15.19 5.02
CA LEU A 98 -33.72 13.77 5.08
C LEU A 98 -34.34 13.36 3.73
N LEU A 99 -33.52 12.84 2.81
CA LEU A 99 -34.01 12.12 1.64
C LEU A 99 -34.53 10.75 2.08
N ALA A 100 -35.84 10.68 2.36
CA ALA A 100 -36.56 9.42 2.40
C ALA A 100 -36.64 8.86 0.98
N ALA A 101 -35.80 7.87 0.67
CA ALA A 101 -35.90 7.11 -0.56
C ALA A 101 -37.14 6.19 -0.47
N SER A 102 -38.22 6.60 -1.13
CA SER A 102 -39.40 5.76 -1.34
C SER A 102 -39.03 4.60 -2.27
N PHE A 103 -38.78 3.42 -1.70
CA PHE A 103 -38.70 2.18 -2.46
C PHE A 103 -40.11 1.82 -2.93
N VAL A 104 -40.36 1.95 -4.24
CA VAL A 104 -41.50 1.28 -4.88
C VAL A 104 -41.21 -0.21 -4.84
N LEU A 105 -41.96 -0.94 -4.01
CA LEU A 105 -42.01 -2.40 -3.97
C LEU A 105 -42.63 -2.93 -5.27
N GLY A 106 -41.82 -3.04 -6.32
CA GLY A 106 -42.06 -4.02 -7.37
C GLY A 106 -41.63 -5.38 -6.84
N GLY A 107 -42.57 -6.30 -6.63
CA GLY A 107 -42.26 -7.68 -6.25
C GLY A 107 -41.38 -8.32 -7.32
N ASP A 108 -40.16 -8.68 -6.94
CA ASP A 108 -39.16 -9.31 -7.81
C ASP A 108 -39.23 -10.82 -7.58
N LEU A 109 -39.81 -11.55 -8.54
CA LEU A 109 -40.09 -12.99 -8.43
C LEU A 109 -38.83 -13.89 -8.62
N GLY A 110 -37.66 -13.48 -8.10
CA GLY A 110 -36.43 -14.27 -8.26
C GLY A 110 -35.27 -14.01 -7.29
N ALA A 111 -35.34 -12.98 -6.44
CA ALA A 111 -34.25 -12.58 -5.54
C ALA A 111 -34.71 -12.47 -4.07
N GLY A 112 -34.18 -13.32 -3.21
CA GLY A 112 -34.33 -13.26 -1.75
C GLY A 112 -33.24 -12.42 -1.07
N LYS A 113 -33.42 -12.15 0.22
CA LYS A 113 -32.37 -11.55 1.07
C LYS A 113 -32.01 -12.51 2.21
N ARG A 114 -30.71 -12.73 2.40
CA ARG A 114 -30.17 -13.45 3.56
C ARG A 114 -29.50 -12.46 4.50
N ARG A 115 -29.64 -12.70 5.81
CA ARG A 115 -28.91 -11.99 6.85
C ARG A 115 -28.00 -12.98 7.56
N GLU A 116 -26.76 -12.59 7.80
CA GLU A 116 -25.77 -13.37 8.54
C GLU A 116 -25.07 -12.47 9.55
N SER A 117 -25.31 -12.71 10.84
CA SER A 117 -24.68 -12.00 11.96
C SER A 117 -23.40 -12.66 12.44
N PHE A 118 -23.08 -13.87 11.95
CA PHE A 118 -21.91 -14.64 12.34
C PHE A 118 -21.80 -14.93 13.85
N ASP A 119 -22.88 -14.83 14.63
CA ASP A 119 -22.89 -15.26 16.04
C ASP A 119 -22.52 -16.76 16.20
N ARG A 120 -22.50 -17.50 15.10
CA ARG A 120 -21.98 -18.86 14.93
C ARG A 120 -21.32 -19.02 13.55
N GLU A 121 -20.52 -20.05 13.41
CA GLU A 121 -19.98 -20.49 12.11
C GLU A 121 -21.12 -20.79 11.13
N PRO A 122 -21.24 -20.06 10.00
CA PRO A 122 -22.36 -20.22 9.06
C PRO A 122 -22.22 -21.40 8.09
N ALA A 123 -21.17 -22.23 8.24
CA ALA A 123 -20.89 -23.39 7.37
C ALA A 123 -20.76 -23.01 5.88
N TRP A 124 -20.17 -21.84 5.62
CA TRP A 124 -19.90 -21.38 4.27
C TRP A 124 -18.80 -22.21 3.59
N GLU A 125 -18.78 -22.17 2.26
CA GLU A 125 -17.80 -22.90 1.48
C GLU A 125 -16.43 -22.21 1.55
N GLY A 126 -15.42 -22.95 2.03
CA GLY A 126 -14.02 -22.55 1.97
C GLY A 126 -13.26 -23.24 0.82
N TYR A 127 -12.45 -22.47 0.10
CA TYR A 127 -11.52 -22.98 -0.91
C TYR A 127 -10.17 -22.28 -0.76
N ARG A 128 -9.11 -23.03 -0.41
CA ARG A 128 -7.75 -22.50 -0.17
C ARG A 128 -7.69 -21.28 0.79
N ASN A 129 -8.67 -21.14 1.68
CA ASN A 129 -8.75 -20.02 2.63
C ASN A 129 -8.02 -20.28 3.95
N ARG A 130 -7.75 -21.55 4.28
CA ARG A 130 -6.97 -21.98 5.45
C ARG A 130 -5.75 -22.75 4.99
N LEU A 131 -4.72 -22.03 4.55
CA LEU A 131 -3.44 -22.61 4.19
C LEU A 131 -2.47 -22.47 5.36
N THR A 132 -1.64 -23.49 5.56
CA THR A 132 -0.59 -23.48 6.58
C THR A 132 0.75 -23.73 5.91
N PRO A 133 1.78 -22.93 6.20
CA PRO A 133 3.12 -23.23 5.74
C PRO A 133 3.57 -24.58 6.31
N PRO A 134 4.08 -25.51 5.48
CA PRO A 134 4.60 -26.78 5.99
C PRO A 134 5.80 -26.56 6.92
N GLU A 135 6.60 -25.54 6.64
CA GLU A 135 7.68 -25.06 7.49
C GLU A 135 7.49 -23.55 7.71
N PRO A 136 6.96 -23.11 8.87
CA PRO A 136 6.82 -21.70 9.15
C PRO A 136 8.21 -21.04 9.24
N ARG A 137 8.30 -19.80 8.75
CA ARG A 137 9.52 -19.02 8.87
C ARG A 137 9.83 -18.77 10.34
N ILE A 138 11.06 -19.02 10.77
CA ILE A 138 11.52 -18.58 12.08
C ILE A 138 12.02 -17.14 11.97
N THR A 139 11.36 -16.24 12.68
CA THR A 139 11.78 -14.84 12.84
C THR A 139 12.55 -14.72 14.15
N ARG A 140 13.77 -14.21 14.07
CA ARG A 140 14.67 -13.88 15.17
C ARG A 140 14.96 -12.38 15.14
N GLN A 141 14.44 -11.69 16.14
CA GLN A 141 14.87 -10.34 16.47
C GLN A 141 15.93 -10.47 17.56
N ASP A 142 17.13 -9.96 17.30
CA ASP A 142 18.21 -9.93 18.29
C ASP A 142 19.07 -8.69 18.08
N PHE A 143 18.55 -7.56 18.52
CA PHE A 143 19.19 -6.26 18.39
C PHE A 143 18.95 -5.40 19.63
N GLY A 144 19.85 -4.44 19.86
CA GLY A 144 19.86 -3.59 21.04
C GLY A 144 21.28 -3.08 21.28
N TYR A 145 21.63 -2.78 22.52
CA TYR A 145 23.02 -2.49 22.87
C TYR A 145 23.94 -3.70 22.59
N ARG A 146 25.17 -3.40 22.13
CA ARG A 146 26.23 -4.36 21.85
C ARG A 146 27.58 -3.83 22.34
N ALA A 147 28.30 -4.67 23.09
CA ALA A 147 29.71 -4.45 23.43
C ALA A 147 30.63 -4.89 22.26
N SER A 148 30.35 -4.40 21.05
CA SER A 148 31.15 -4.63 19.84
C SER A 148 31.50 -3.29 19.17
N MET A 149 32.21 -3.33 18.04
CA MET A 149 32.71 -2.15 17.34
C MET A 149 32.58 -2.33 15.82
N ARG A 150 31.40 -2.77 15.36
CA ARG A 150 31.15 -3.10 13.96
C ARG A 150 30.77 -1.87 13.13
N ALA A 151 30.22 -0.83 13.74
CA ALA A 151 29.88 0.45 13.11
C ALA A 151 31.10 1.38 12.92
N GLY A 152 32.31 0.94 13.29
CA GLY A 152 33.55 1.71 13.09
C GLY A 152 33.83 2.78 14.16
N GLY A 153 33.19 2.67 15.33
CA GLY A 153 33.43 3.49 16.51
C GLY A 153 34.88 3.46 17.00
N ARG A 154 35.23 4.43 17.86
CA ARG A 154 36.59 4.51 18.45
C ARG A 154 36.81 3.54 19.62
N ALA A 155 35.74 3.02 20.20
CA ALA A 155 35.75 2.09 21.32
C ALA A 155 34.60 1.08 21.17
N ALA A 156 34.63 0.00 21.96
CA ALA A 156 33.53 -0.95 22.00
C ALA A 156 32.26 -0.30 22.59
N GLY A 157 31.12 -0.57 21.96
CA GLY A 157 29.84 0.04 22.30
C GLY A 157 29.11 0.55 21.06
N GLU A 158 27.94 -0.03 20.75
CA GLU A 158 27.10 0.38 19.63
C GLU A 158 25.66 -0.14 19.84
N ILE A 159 24.72 0.31 19.01
CA ILE A 159 23.38 -0.30 18.95
C ILE A 159 23.22 -1.07 17.65
N GLY A 160 22.52 -2.20 17.68
CA GLY A 160 22.32 -3.02 16.48
C GLY A 160 22.26 -4.51 16.76
N GLY A 161 22.44 -5.30 15.71
CA GLY A 161 22.34 -6.75 15.73
C GLY A 161 21.50 -7.28 14.56
N ARG A 162 20.89 -8.44 14.75
CA ARG A 162 20.04 -9.10 13.75
C ARG A 162 18.63 -8.53 13.80
N ILE A 163 18.20 -7.93 12.70
CA ILE A 163 16.83 -7.41 12.53
C ILE A 163 16.17 -8.13 11.36
N GLN A 164 14.94 -8.62 11.57
CA GLN A 164 14.14 -9.27 10.54
C GLN A 164 12.88 -8.49 10.21
N ARG A 165 12.53 -8.49 8.92
CA ARG A 165 11.19 -8.10 8.48
C ARG A 165 10.17 -9.06 9.06
N SER A 166 9.22 -8.54 9.83
CA SER A 166 8.09 -9.30 10.35
C SER A 166 6.90 -8.38 10.54
N THR A 167 5.69 -8.90 10.41
CA THR A 167 4.46 -8.15 10.71
C THR A 167 4.34 -7.81 12.19
N THR A 168 5.02 -8.55 13.07
CA THR A 168 5.14 -8.26 14.49
C THR A 168 6.11 -7.09 14.71
N PRO A 169 5.69 -6.00 15.37
CA PRO A 169 6.56 -4.86 15.64
C PRO A 169 7.70 -5.21 16.61
N ALA A 170 8.91 -4.72 16.30
CA ALA A 170 10.08 -4.79 17.15
C ALA A 170 10.90 -3.49 17.03
N SER A 171 11.33 -2.93 18.17
CA SER A 171 12.10 -1.69 18.21
C SER A 171 13.09 -1.64 19.37
N TYR A 172 14.13 -0.84 19.21
CA TYR A 172 15.05 -0.42 20.27
C TYR A 172 15.30 1.07 20.10
N ALA A 173 14.81 1.88 21.04
CA ALA A 173 14.69 3.32 20.82
C ALA A 173 14.73 4.15 22.10
N ARG A 174 15.25 5.37 21.96
CA ARG A 174 15.20 6.41 22.97
C ARG A 174 13.83 7.09 22.97
N ALA A 175 13.27 7.31 24.17
CA ALA A 175 12.14 8.23 24.33
C ALA A 175 12.60 9.67 24.15
N ILE A 176 11.89 10.44 23.33
CA ILE A 176 12.17 11.86 23.09
C ILE A 176 10.98 12.71 23.49
N LYS A 177 11.20 14.01 23.67
CA LYS A 177 10.10 14.97 23.76
C LYS A 177 9.30 14.90 22.45
N PRO A 178 7.95 14.84 22.48
CA PRO A 178 7.16 14.75 21.27
C PRO A 178 7.49 15.84 20.24
N ARG A 179 7.69 15.42 18.99
CA ARG A 179 7.94 16.27 17.82
C ARG A 179 6.89 16.02 16.75
N THR A 180 6.81 16.92 15.78
CA THR A 180 5.84 16.87 14.68
C THR A 180 6.47 17.25 13.35
N LEU A 181 5.70 17.16 12.26
CA LEU A 181 6.10 17.68 10.94
C LEU A 181 6.20 19.22 10.88
N ASN A 182 5.93 19.95 11.98
CA ASN A 182 6.19 21.38 12.08
C ASN A 182 7.51 21.71 12.78
N ASP A 183 8.19 20.70 13.33
CA ASP A 183 9.47 20.85 14.01
C ASP A 183 10.62 20.52 13.07
N PRO A 184 11.75 21.25 13.13
CA PRO A 184 12.98 20.78 12.51
C PRO A 184 13.49 19.54 13.24
N LEU A 185 13.99 18.56 12.49
CA LEU A 185 14.58 17.33 13.03
C LEU A 185 15.95 17.13 12.40
N GLU A 186 16.92 16.68 13.18
CA GLU A 186 18.23 16.33 12.67
C GLU A 186 18.84 15.17 13.45
N ALA A 187 19.36 14.18 12.75
CA ALA A 187 20.12 13.09 13.35
C ALA A 187 21.29 12.72 12.45
N SER A 188 22.38 12.26 13.05
CA SER A 188 23.57 11.83 12.32
C SER A 188 24.30 10.74 13.08
N GLY A 189 25.12 9.98 12.37
CA GLY A 189 26.00 8.98 12.97
C GLY A 189 26.75 8.18 11.93
N THR A 190 27.22 7.01 12.35
CA THR A 190 27.83 6.00 11.49
C THR A 190 27.00 4.73 11.54
N PHE A 191 26.84 4.02 10.42
CA PHE A 191 26.27 2.68 10.41
C PHE A 191 27.11 1.71 9.60
N ALA A 192 27.00 0.41 9.90
CA ALA A 192 27.56 -0.65 9.09
C ALA A 192 26.56 -1.80 8.94
N VAL A 193 26.49 -2.39 7.74
CA VAL A 193 25.67 -3.59 7.46
C VAL A 193 26.62 -4.74 7.19
N THR A 194 26.63 -5.75 8.05
CA THR A 194 27.56 -6.89 7.97
C THR A 194 26.99 -8.12 7.27
N SER A 195 25.67 -8.17 7.13
CA SER A 195 24.96 -9.18 6.34
C SER A 195 23.61 -8.63 5.93
N ALA A 196 23.11 -8.99 4.75
CA ALA A 196 21.77 -8.60 4.31
C ALA A 196 21.19 -9.64 3.35
N ASP A 197 20.14 -10.34 3.79
CA ASP A 197 19.39 -11.23 2.91
C ASP A 197 18.51 -10.44 1.94
N GLY A 198 18.14 -11.03 0.81
CA GLY A 198 17.10 -10.47 -0.06
C GLY A 198 15.75 -10.39 0.68
N GLY A 199 15.06 -9.25 0.54
CA GLY A 199 13.77 -9.05 1.21
C GLY A 199 13.88 -8.85 2.72
N SER A 200 15.03 -8.39 3.20
CA SER A 200 15.23 -7.90 4.57
C SER A 200 15.10 -6.37 4.63
N GLY A 201 15.03 -5.80 5.83
CA GLY A 201 15.03 -4.35 5.97
C GLY A 201 14.78 -3.85 7.38
N VAL A 202 15.21 -2.62 7.63
CA VAL A 202 15.14 -1.93 8.93
C VAL A 202 14.95 -0.44 8.72
N LEU A 203 14.22 0.20 9.62
CA LEU A 203 13.96 1.63 9.66
C LEU A 203 14.78 2.28 10.79
N ILE A 204 15.38 3.43 10.50
CA ILE A 204 16.14 4.24 11.46
C ILE A 204 15.65 5.67 11.39
N GLY A 205 15.26 6.25 12.53
CA GLY A 205 14.83 7.65 12.63
C GLY A 205 13.76 7.87 13.68
N TRP A 206 12.88 8.84 13.43
CA TRP A 206 11.80 9.24 14.33
C TRP A 206 10.52 8.45 14.04
N PHE A 207 9.85 7.97 15.09
CA PHE A 207 8.57 7.28 14.99
C PHE A 207 7.73 7.42 16.27
N ALA A 208 6.45 7.05 16.20
CA ALA A 208 5.59 6.94 17.38
C ALA A 208 5.75 5.57 18.07
N HIS A 209 5.67 5.52 19.40
CA HIS A 209 5.78 4.28 20.18
C HIS A 209 4.76 3.20 19.76
N ASP A 210 3.60 3.60 19.25
CA ASP A 210 2.54 2.72 18.74
C ASP A 210 2.68 2.40 17.24
N ALA A 211 3.86 2.64 16.67
CA ALA A 211 4.21 2.33 15.28
C ALA A 211 3.71 0.93 14.90
N LYS A 212 2.97 0.91 13.80
CA LYS A 212 2.27 -0.26 13.27
C LYS A 212 2.33 -0.27 11.75
N THR A 213 2.31 -1.45 11.15
CA THR A 213 2.20 -1.69 9.70
C THR A 213 3.40 -1.21 8.86
N TRP A 214 3.51 -1.68 7.61
CA TRP A 214 4.70 -1.47 6.77
C TRP A 214 4.91 -0.03 6.27
N ARG A 215 3.85 0.78 6.09
CA ARG A 215 3.94 2.23 5.83
C ARG A 215 3.69 2.96 7.13
N THR A 216 4.62 2.76 8.05
CA THR A 216 4.53 3.15 9.45
C THR A 216 3.95 4.57 9.59
N PRO A 217 2.68 4.72 10.01
CA PRO A 217 2.13 6.02 10.33
C PRO A 217 2.97 6.68 11.40
N ASN A 218 2.98 8.01 11.42
CA ASN A 218 3.78 8.78 12.36
C ASN A 218 5.27 8.40 12.34
N SER A 219 5.90 8.39 11.17
CA SER A 219 7.33 8.13 11.03
C SER A 219 8.04 9.09 10.09
N LEU A 220 9.33 9.33 10.32
CA LEU A 220 10.27 9.96 9.40
C LEU A 220 11.61 9.27 9.58
N VAL A 221 11.99 8.46 8.59
CA VAL A 221 13.06 7.47 8.72
C VAL A 221 13.87 7.34 7.44
N PHE A 222 15.09 6.83 7.54
CA PHE A 222 15.74 6.16 6.43
C PHE A 222 15.65 4.63 6.61
N ARG A 223 15.47 3.92 5.49
CA ARG A 223 15.35 2.46 5.43
C ARG A 223 16.58 1.88 4.79
N ILE A 224 17.16 0.87 5.44
CA ILE A 224 18.12 -0.04 4.83
C ILE A 224 17.34 -1.25 4.33
N ASP A 225 17.50 -1.60 3.06
CA ASP A 225 16.72 -2.63 2.38
C ASP A 225 17.63 -3.69 1.75
N GLY A 226 17.53 -4.94 2.20
CA GLY A 226 18.45 -5.98 1.78
C GLY A 226 18.18 -6.53 0.39
N ASN A 227 19.26 -6.78 -0.33
CA ASN A 227 19.30 -7.22 -1.73
C ASN A 227 20.37 -8.32 -1.95
N GLY A 228 20.36 -9.35 -1.09
CA GLY A 228 21.15 -10.58 -1.28
C GLY A 228 22.67 -10.36 -1.23
N GLY A 229 23.19 -10.01 -0.05
CA GLY A 229 24.59 -9.63 0.20
C GLY A 229 24.88 -8.15 -0.06
N LYS A 230 23.85 -7.38 -0.40
CA LYS A 230 23.91 -5.94 -0.64
C LYS A 230 22.71 -5.26 0.00
N PHE A 231 22.69 -3.94 0.03
CA PHE A 231 21.53 -3.18 0.48
C PHE A 231 21.33 -1.87 -0.27
N TRP A 232 20.09 -1.42 -0.29
CA TRP A 232 19.68 -0.09 -0.73
C TRP A 232 19.42 0.79 0.49
N VAL A 233 19.57 2.10 0.31
CA VAL A 233 19.13 3.09 1.27
C VAL A 233 17.99 3.89 0.66
N PHE A 234 16.87 3.96 1.38
CA PHE A 234 15.72 4.80 1.06
C PHE A 234 15.48 5.77 2.22
N PHE A 235 14.70 6.80 1.99
CA PHE A 235 14.18 7.63 3.07
C PHE A 235 12.71 7.94 2.81
N GLU A 236 11.92 7.85 3.87
CA GLU A 236 10.46 7.82 3.80
C GLU A 236 9.83 8.42 5.05
N TYR A 237 8.57 8.82 4.91
CA TYR A 237 7.76 9.31 6.02
C TYR A 237 6.33 8.78 5.94
N GLY A 238 5.66 8.76 7.09
CA GLY A 238 4.25 8.44 7.26
C GLY A 238 3.55 9.46 8.15
N THR A 239 2.38 9.92 7.74
CA THR A 239 1.52 10.84 8.50
C THR A 239 0.59 10.08 9.45
N ARG A 240 -0.16 10.80 10.28
CA ARG A 240 -1.10 10.22 11.26
C ARG A 240 -2.21 9.38 10.60
N HIS A 241 -2.66 9.77 9.42
CA HIS A 241 -3.69 9.04 8.66
C HIS A 241 -3.07 8.21 7.53
N GLY A 242 -1.84 7.71 7.70
CA GLY A 242 -1.25 6.73 6.79
C GLY A 242 -0.87 7.26 5.41
N LYS A 243 -0.97 8.58 5.15
CA LYS A 243 -0.38 9.16 3.95
C LYS A 243 1.13 9.00 4.06
N THR A 244 1.76 8.57 2.98
CA THR A 244 3.20 8.31 2.98
C THR A 244 3.85 8.95 1.76
N GLY A 245 5.10 9.34 1.92
CA GLY A 245 5.93 9.86 0.85
C GLY A 245 7.38 9.49 1.08
N GLY A 246 8.25 9.93 0.16
CA GLY A 246 9.59 9.38 0.05
C GLY A 246 9.58 8.02 -0.63
N GLY A 247 10.42 7.09 -0.19
CA GLY A 247 10.74 5.88 -0.95
C GLY A 247 11.58 6.19 -2.20
N VAL A 248 12.17 7.38 -2.23
CA VAL A 248 13.13 7.79 -3.25
C VAL A 248 14.44 7.08 -2.90
N THR A 249 14.94 6.27 -3.83
CA THR A 249 16.36 5.99 -3.90
C THR A 249 16.98 7.03 -4.78
N PHE A 250 18.03 7.69 -4.31
CA PHE A 250 19.08 8.20 -5.19
C PHE A 250 18.58 8.95 -6.46
N GLU A 251 19.37 8.96 -7.53
CA GLU A 251 19.04 9.61 -8.79
C GLU A 251 17.99 8.84 -9.60
N GLY A 252 17.30 9.52 -10.51
CA GLY A 252 16.34 8.91 -11.45
C GLY A 252 14.86 9.06 -11.02
N GLU A 253 13.95 8.72 -11.93
CA GLU A 253 12.50 8.88 -11.70
C GLU A 253 11.92 7.79 -10.76
N ARG A 254 12.54 6.60 -10.70
CA ARG A 254 12.13 5.46 -9.88
C ARG A 254 13.34 4.65 -9.45
N TYR A 255 13.23 3.88 -8.36
CA TYR A 255 14.37 3.09 -7.88
C TYR A 255 14.82 2.01 -8.86
N GLN A 256 13.90 1.45 -9.65
CA GLN A 256 14.25 0.45 -10.67
C GLN A 256 15.11 1.02 -11.80
N THR A 257 15.13 2.35 -11.95
CA THR A 257 15.90 3.06 -12.97
C THR A 257 17.02 3.89 -12.36
N THR A 258 17.28 3.76 -11.05
CA THR A 258 18.34 4.52 -10.39
C THR A 258 19.71 4.05 -10.88
N PRO A 259 20.63 4.98 -11.24
CA PRO A 259 22.01 4.62 -11.59
C PRO A 259 22.84 4.28 -10.35
N THR A 260 22.41 4.70 -9.15
CA THR A 260 23.11 4.31 -7.92
C THR A 260 23.03 2.81 -7.75
N LYS A 261 24.14 2.19 -7.40
CA LYS A 261 24.22 0.75 -7.15
C LYS A 261 23.97 0.46 -5.67
N PRO A 262 23.44 -0.72 -5.32
CA PRO A 262 23.31 -1.11 -3.92
C PRO A 262 24.70 -1.30 -3.30
N PHE A 263 24.82 -0.95 -2.04
CA PHE A 263 26.05 -1.05 -1.24
C PHE A 263 26.30 -2.50 -0.84
N PRO A 264 27.56 -2.95 -0.75
CA PRO A 264 27.87 -4.27 -0.22
C PRO A 264 27.53 -4.35 1.27
N ALA A 265 26.93 -5.45 1.71
CA ALA A 265 26.71 -5.74 3.13
C ALA A 265 27.94 -6.45 3.70
N ASP A 266 29.11 -5.79 3.69
CA ASP A 266 30.42 -6.35 4.06
C ASP A 266 31.01 -5.75 5.34
N GLY A 267 30.23 -4.93 6.04
CA GLY A 267 30.64 -4.24 7.27
C GLY A 267 31.37 -2.92 7.03
N THR A 268 31.46 -2.42 5.80
CA THR A 268 31.97 -1.07 5.53
C THR A 268 31.15 -0.01 6.30
N PRO A 269 31.79 0.83 7.14
CA PRO A 269 31.10 1.92 7.83
C PRO A 269 30.73 3.07 6.89
N HIS A 270 29.53 3.61 7.06
CA HIS A 270 28.98 4.73 6.31
C HIS A 270 28.58 5.87 7.24
N ARG A 271 28.97 7.11 6.89
CA ARG A 271 28.57 8.31 7.64
C ARG A 271 27.29 8.87 7.08
N TRP A 272 26.36 9.24 7.97
CA TRP A 272 25.06 9.72 7.54
C TRP A 272 24.56 10.91 8.38
N THR A 273 23.73 11.73 7.74
CA THR A 273 22.89 12.75 8.38
C THR A 273 21.51 12.70 7.75
N LEU A 274 20.46 12.62 8.57
CA LEU A 274 19.07 12.77 8.16
C LEU A 274 18.53 14.05 8.78
N ARG A 275 18.11 14.99 7.94
CA ARG A 275 17.55 16.28 8.34
C ARG A 275 16.16 16.47 7.76
N TYR A 276 15.26 17.03 8.55
CA TYR A 276 13.95 17.49 8.11
C TYR A 276 13.79 18.98 8.38
N GLU A 277 13.39 19.70 7.34
CA GLU A 277 13.12 21.13 7.38
C GLU A 277 11.64 21.34 7.05
N PRO A 278 10.80 21.80 8.00
CA PRO A 278 9.36 21.88 7.80
C PRO A 278 8.95 22.94 6.77
N GLY A 279 9.79 23.95 6.52
CA GLY A 279 9.40 25.14 5.75
C GLY A 279 8.30 25.95 6.46
N PRO A 280 7.89 27.10 5.87
CA PRO A 280 6.78 27.88 6.43
C PRO A 280 5.43 27.13 6.36
N VAL A 281 4.43 27.62 7.10
CA VAL A 281 3.07 27.09 7.06
C VAL A 281 2.53 27.12 5.62
N GLY A 282 1.91 26.03 5.18
CA GLY A 282 1.36 25.89 3.82
C GLY A 282 2.38 25.57 2.72
N ALA A 283 3.69 25.61 3.00
CA ALA A 283 4.71 25.12 2.09
C ALA A 283 5.00 23.63 2.30
N ASP A 284 5.76 23.05 1.39
CA ASP A 284 6.29 21.71 1.57
C ASP A 284 7.40 21.67 2.63
N GLY A 285 7.54 20.52 3.27
CA GLY A 285 8.75 20.19 4.01
C GLY A 285 9.81 19.55 3.10
N ARG A 286 11.05 19.53 3.56
CA ARG A 286 12.18 18.90 2.86
C ARG A 286 12.87 17.92 3.78
N ILE A 287 13.03 16.68 3.32
CA ILE A 287 13.91 15.67 3.92
C ILE A 287 15.20 15.68 3.14
N THR A 288 16.32 15.78 3.84
CA THR A 288 17.68 15.69 3.29
C THR A 288 18.41 14.55 3.97
N LEU A 289 18.82 13.54 3.18
CA LEU A 289 19.72 12.48 3.61
C LEU A 289 21.10 12.74 3.01
N THR A 290 22.11 12.94 3.84
CA THR A 290 23.52 12.92 3.42
C THR A 290 24.10 11.55 3.76
N LEU A 291 24.69 10.86 2.78
CA LEU A 291 25.35 9.57 2.94
C LEU A 291 26.74 9.65 2.30
N ASP A 292 27.79 9.45 3.10
CA ASP A 292 29.20 9.55 2.69
C ASP A 292 29.52 10.85 1.93
N GLY A 293 28.96 11.96 2.42
CA GLY A 293 29.14 13.30 1.83
C GLY A 293 28.26 13.58 0.61
N ARG A 294 27.43 12.63 0.16
CA ARG A 294 26.49 12.83 -0.94
C ARG A 294 25.08 13.08 -0.45
N GLU A 295 24.45 14.12 -0.97
CA GLU A 295 23.13 14.58 -0.54
C GLU A 295 22.00 14.05 -1.44
N TYR A 296 20.89 13.67 -0.81
CA TYR A 296 19.64 13.25 -1.44
C TYR A 296 18.47 13.97 -0.78
N GLN A 297 17.46 14.33 -1.57
CA GLN A 297 16.33 15.10 -1.10
C GLN A 297 14.99 14.47 -1.49
N ALA A 298 13.99 14.64 -0.62
CA ALA A 298 12.60 14.35 -0.91
C ALA A 298 11.71 15.41 -0.28
N ARG A 299 10.56 15.60 -0.92
CA ARG A 299 9.54 16.54 -0.49
C ARG A 299 8.58 15.86 0.48
N VAL A 300 8.23 16.56 1.55
CA VAL A 300 7.02 16.29 2.34
C VAL A 300 5.95 17.23 1.82
N GLU A 301 4.97 16.71 1.08
CA GLU A 301 3.92 17.54 0.46
C GLU A 301 3.18 18.38 1.51
N ALA A 302 2.85 19.63 1.20
CA ALA A 302 2.15 20.54 2.09
C ALA A 302 0.86 19.92 2.66
N GLU A 303 0.12 19.15 1.85
CA GLU A 303 -1.08 18.42 2.28
C GLU A 303 -0.76 17.31 3.30
N HIS A 304 0.37 16.61 3.13
CA HIS A 304 0.81 15.59 4.08
C HIS A 304 1.32 16.23 5.38
N LYS A 305 2.00 17.39 5.28
CA LYS A 305 2.40 18.18 6.45
C LYS A 305 1.18 18.65 7.24
N ALA A 306 0.14 19.10 6.54
CA ALA A 306 -1.14 19.48 7.14
C ALA A 306 -1.89 18.30 7.77
N ASP A 307 -1.80 17.10 7.17
CA ASP A 307 -2.28 15.85 7.80
C ASP A 307 -1.56 15.58 9.13
N GLY A 308 -0.26 15.90 9.18
CA GLY A 308 0.56 15.92 10.40
C GLY A 308 1.01 14.54 10.87
N ALA A 309 1.97 14.52 11.79
CA ALA A 309 2.48 13.32 12.46
C ALA A 309 2.98 13.67 13.86
N THR A 310 3.07 12.68 14.74
CA THR A 310 3.66 12.84 16.08
C THR A 310 4.73 11.78 16.29
N PHE A 311 5.94 12.20 16.64
CA PHE A 311 7.06 11.31 16.92
C PHE A 311 7.46 11.45 18.39
N ASP A 312 7.59 10.34 19.09
CA ASP A 312 8.02 10.30 20.50
C ASP A 312 9.13 9.29 20.76
N ARG A 313 9.65 8.66 19.71
CA ARG A 313 10.81 7.78 19.72
C ARG A 313 11.82 8.14 18.64
N PHE A 314 13.09 7.90 18.93
CA PHE A 314 14.16 7.82 17.94
C PHE A 314 14.91 6.50 18.10
N GLY A 315 15.14 5.76 17.01
CA GLY A 315 15.95 4.55 17.08
C GLY A 315 15.74 3.60 15.92
N ILE A 316 15.82 2.30 16.22
CA ILE A 316 15.70 1.20 15.26
C ILE A 316 14.28 0.61 15.34
N LEU A 317 13.64 0.42 14.20
CA LEU A 317 12.34 -0.22 14.05
C LEU A 317 12.39 -1.24 12.90
N ASN A 318 11.85 -2.44 13.09
CA ASN A 318 11.77 -3.41 11.99
C ASN A 318 10.77 -2.95 10.92
N VAL A 319 11.02 -3.32 9.65
CA VAL A 319 10.00 -3.11 8.60
C VAL A 319 8.86 -4.11 8.83
N MET A 320 7.66 -3.59 9.10
CA MET A 320 6.48 -4.38 9.49
C MET A 320 5.79 -5.08 8.30
N SER A 321 6.54 -5.96 7.64
CA SER A 321 6.09 -6.83 6.55
C SER A 321 6.81 -8.18 6.67
N SER A 322 6.28 -9.25 6.09
CA SER A 322 6.96 -10.55 6.11
C SER A 322 8.26 -10.53 5.29
N GLY A 323 9.37 -11.03 5.81
CA GLY A 323 10.60 -11.13 5.03
C GLY A 323 11.79 -11.77 5.76
N SER A 324 12.99 -11.48 5.27
CA SER A 324 14.26 -12.01 5.79
C SER A 324 14.94 -10.99 6.70
N GLY A 325 16.21 -11.23 7.10
CA GLY A 325 16.93 -10.32 7.99
C GLY A 325 18.23 -9.77 7.44
N LEU A 326 18.74 -8.80 8.17
CA LEU A 326 20.05 -8.21 8.00
C LEU A 326 20.69 -7.96 9.36
N ASP A 327 21.99 -7.75 9.37
CA ASP A 327 22.75 -7.33 10.54
C ASP A 327 23.22 -5.89 10.38
N LEU A 328 22.65 -4.97 11.17
CA LEU A 328 22.95 -3.54 11.17
C LEU A 328 23.54 -3.14 12.52
N PHE A 329 24.52 -2.24 12.49
CA PHE A 329 25.09 -1.60 13.67
C PHE A 329 25.16 -0.08 13.47
N LEU A 330 24.91 0.70 14.52
CA LEU A 330 24.99 2.16 14.55
C LEU A 330 25.79 2.65 15.75
N ASP A 331 26.59 3.69 15.52
CA ASP A 331 27.39 4.38 16.53
C ASP A 331 27.57 5.87 16.16
N ASP A 332 28.27 6.63 17.00
CA ASP A 332 28.53 8.07 16.85
C ASP A 332 27.24 8.90 16.71
N LEU A 333 26.16 8.45 17.34
CA LEU A 333 24.83 9.00 17.11
C LEU A 333 24.68 10.38 17.78
N THR A 334 24.16 11.34 17.02
CA THR A 334 23.68 12.63 17.52
C THR A 334 22.21 12.78 17.11
N ILE A 335 21.33 13.08 18.06
CA ILE A 335 19.89 13.23 17.86
C ILE A 335 19.48 14.62 18.33
N ASP A 336 18.97 15.44 17.41
CA ASP A 336 18.49 16.81 17.66
C ASP A 336 19.52 17.67 18.45
N GLY A 337 20.81 17.47 18.16
CA GLY A 337 21.94 18.17 18.79
C GLY A 337 22.54 17.48 20.03
N GLU A 338 21.90 16.44 20.55
CA GLU A 338 22.40 15.68 21.69
C GLU A 338 23.21 14.46 21.23
N ARG A 339 24.46 14.35 21.69
CA ARG A 339 25.30 13.19 21.42
C ARG A 339 24.93 12.05 22.36
N GLU A 340 24.73 10.87 21.78
CA GLU A 340 24.52 9.61 22.51
C GLU A 340 25.87 8.95 22.81
N SER A 341 25.96 8.29 23.96
CA SER A 341 27.13 7.50 24.35
C SER A 341 26.74 6.03 24.46
N PHE A 342 27.48 5.17 23.78
CA PHE A 342 27.33 3.72 23.86
C PHE A 342 28.50 3.05 24.58
N GLY A 343 29.28 3.79 25.38
CA GLY A 343 30.32 3.17 26.24
C GLY A 343 29.76 2.15 27.24
N GLY A 344 28.45 2.18 27.48
CA GLY A 344 27.65 1.15 28.15
C GLY A 344 26.25 1.12 27.57
N ASP A 345 25.39 0.24 28.09
CA ASP A 345 23.97 0.19 27.69
C ASP A 345 23.29 1.52 28.05
N PRO A 346 22.72 2.25 27.07
CA PRO A 346 22.09 3.54 27.30
C PRO A 346 20.71 3.42 27.98
N GLY A 347 20.21 2.20 28.24
CA GLY A 347 18.92 1.97 28.89
C GLY A 347 17.72 2.35 28.02
N TRP A 348 17.89 2.29 26.69
CA TRP A 348 16.83 2.59 25.74
C TRP A 348 15.69 1.56 25.81
N GLU A 349 14.51 1.97 25.36
CA GLU A 349 13.33 1.13 25.39
C GLU A 349 13.47 -0.05 24.42
N ALA A 350 13.33 -1.25 24.95
CA ALA A 350 13.41 -2.51 24.25
C ALA A 350 11.99 -3.10 24.06
N ARG A 351 11.55 -3.28 22.81
CA ARG A 351 10.25 -3.89 22.48
C ARG A 351 10.45 -4.98 21.44
N GLY A 352 10.23 -6.25 21.81
CA GLY A 352 10.25 -7.37 20.86
C GLY A 352 11.59 -7.55 20.12
N ASN A 353 12.69 -7.00 20.66
CA ASN A 353 14.00 -6.95 20.02
C ASN A 353 14.94 -8.10 20.41
N HIS A 354 14.53 -8.95 21.37
CA HIS A 354 15.19 -10.21 21.75
C HIS A 354 14.17 -11.35 21.81
N VAL A 355 13.64 -11.74 20.65
CA VAL A 355 12.62 -12.80 20.55
C VAL A 355 12.90 -13.71 19.36
N THR A 356 12.44 -14.95 19.46
CA THR A 356 12.40 -15.91 18.36
C THR A 356 11.03 -16.55 18.32
N PHE A 357 10.39 -16.57 17.15
CA PHE A 357 9.04 -17.12 16.99
C PHE A 357 8.79 -17.62 15.57
N GLU A 358 7.78 -18.48 15.42
CA GLU A 358 7.24 -18.87 14.11
C GLU A 358 6.39 -17.73 13.53
N ASP A 359 6.86 -17.13 12.45
CA ASP A 359 6.12 -16.13 11.69
C ASP A 359 5.27 -16.81 10.62
N ARG A 360 3.95 -16.79 10.85
CA ARG A 360 2.95 -17.49 10.02
C ARG A 360 2.29 -16.59 8.98
N ILE A 361 2.58 -15.29 8.98
CA ILE A 361 2.08 -14.38 7.94
C ILE A 361 3.04 -14.43 6.77
N GLN A 362 2.85 -15.42 5.89
CA GLN A 362 3.74 -15.68 4.76
C GLN A 362 2.95 -15.93 3.48
N ARG A 363 3.39 -15.34 2.36
CA ARG A 363 2.83 -15.65 1.05
C ARG A 363 3.20 -17.07 0.60
N PRO A 364 2.29 -17.86 0.00
CA PRO A 364 0.90 -17.56 -0.34
C PRO A 364 -0.11 -18.13 0.67
N PHE A 365 0.27 -18.27 1.95
CA PHE A 365 -0.55 -18.94 2.96
C PHE A 365 -1.65 -18.02 3.47
N HIS A 366 -2.80 -18.11 2.82
CA HIS A 366 -4.05 -17.48 3.24
C HIS A 366 -4.51 -18.01 4.59
N SER A 367 -5.08 -17.13 5.42
CA SER A 367 -5.75 -17.51 6.66
C SER A 367 -6.97 -16.63 6.86
N PHE A 368 -8.08 -16.99 6.22
CA PHE A 368 -9.34 -16.25 6.31
C PHE A 368 -10.59 -17.15 6.31
N GLY A 369 -11.72 -16.56 6.65
CA GLY A 369 -13.02 -17.24 6.85
C GLY A 369 -13.60 -16.84 8.20
N TYR A 370 -14.53 -17.61 8.75
CA TYR A 370 -15.11 -17.32 10.07
C TYR A 370 -14.05 -17.21 11.17
N ARG A 371 -14.23 -16.27 12.10
CA ARG A 371 -13.45 -16.14 13.33
C ARG A 371 -14.37 -15.77 14.49
N PRO A 372 -14.12 -16.32 15.69
CA PRO A 372 -14.78 -15.87 16.92
C PRO A 372 -14.09 -14.61 17.47
N THR A 373 -13.94 -13.59 16.63
CA THR A 373 -13.35 -12.28 16.94
C THR A 373 -14.41 -11.19 16.73
N SER A 374 -14.11 -9.94 17.09
CA SER A 374 -15.07 -8.83 16.96
C SER A 374 -14.40 -7.57 16.39
N HIS A 375 -13.54 -7.72 15.38
CA HIS A 375 -12.79 -6.65 14.77
C HIS A 375 -13.69 -5.66 14.00
N ALA A 376 -14.71 -6.14 13.29
CA ALA A 376 -15.77 -5.33 12.67
C ALA A 376 -16.85 -4.87 13.67
N GLY A 377 -16.56 -5.01 14.97
CA GLY A 377 -17.45 -4.75 16.12
C GLY A 377 -18.49 -5.85 16.33
N GLY A 378 -19.44 -5.64 17.24
CA GLY A 378 -20.55 -6.58 17.46
C GLY A 378 -20.23 -7.65 18.49
N ARG A 379 -20.99 -8.76 18.45
CA ARG A 379 -20.68 -9.94 19.27
C ARG A 379 -19.54 -10.72 18.63
N PRO A 380 -18.79 -11.55 19.37
CA PRO A 380 -17.75 -12.38 18.77
C PRO A 380 -18.30 -13.28 17.66
N GLY A 381 -17.74 -13.14 16.46
CA GLY A 381 -18.22 -13.77 15.24
C GLY A 381 -18.12 -12.84 14.04
N GLU A 382 -17.33 -13.18 13.03
CA GLU A 382 -17.18 -12.41 11.79
C GLU A 382 -16.48 -13.26 10.71
N ILE A 383 -16.50 -12.84 9.44
CA ILE A 383 -15.62 -13.42 8.41
C ILE A 383 -14.46 -12.49 8.11
N GLY A 384 -13.26 -13.03 7.97
CA GLY A 384 -12.10 -12.23 7.69
C GLY A 384 -10.80 -12.94 7.97
N GLY A 385 -9.74 -12.15 8.02
CA GLY A 385 -8.37 -12.57 8.25
C GLY A 385 -7.44 -12.16 7.11
N ILE A 386 -6.36 -12.93 6.95
CA ILE A 386 -5.26 -12.62 6.04
C ILE A 386 -5.57 -13.19 4.66
N VAL A 387 -5.70 -12.30 3.68
CA VAL A 387 -5.90 -12.65 2.26
C VAL A 387 -4.73 -12.11 1.46
N TRP A 388 -4.01 -12.99 0.77
CA TRP A 388 -2.94 -12.59 -0.14
C TRP A 388 -3.47 -12.33 -1.54
N ARG A 389 -2.82 -11.42 -2.28
CA ARG A 389 -2.78 -11.55 -3.73
C ARG A 389 -1.95 -12.77 -4.10
N ASP A 390 -2.59 -13.75 -4.70
CA ASP A 390 -2.04 -15.06 -5.05
C ASP A 390 -2.57 -15.46 -6.41
N GLU A 391 -1.73 -15.90 -7.35
CA GLU A 391 -2.20 -16.34 -8.68
C GLU A 391 -3.19 -17.52 -8.58
N ALA A 392 -3.06 -18.33 -7.53
CA ALA A 392 -4.00 -19.40 -7.27
C ALA A 392 -5.29 -18.87 -6.59
N PRO A 393 -6.46 -19.44 -6.92
CA PRO A 393 -7.73 -18.96 -6.39
C PRO A 393 -7.92 -19.35 -4.92
N ALA A 394 -8.48 -18.43 -4.12
CA ALA A 394 -8.92 -18.67 -2.76
C ALA A 394 -10.21 -17.89 -2.46
N TYR A 395 -11.14 -18.49 -1.71
CA TYR A 395 -12.36 -17.81 -1.25
C TYR A 395 -12.97 -18.44 0.00
N TYR A 396 -13.84 -17.66 0.65
CA TYR A 396 -14.75 -18.09 1.71
C TYR A 396 -16.11 -17.46 1.43
N ALA A 397 -17.10 -18.28 1.05
CA ALA A 397 -18.32 -17.75 0.45
C ALA A 397 -19.54 -18.65 0.66
N ASP A 398 -20.69 -17.99 0.73
CA ASP A 398 -22.00 -18.60 0.73
C ASP A 398 -22.43 -19.02 -0.68
N ARG A 399 -23.35 -19.99 -0.77
CA ARG A 399 -24.03 -20.40 -2.00
C ARG A 399 -25.31 -19.59 -2.18
N VAL A 400 -25.38 -18.82 -3.25
CA VAL A 400 -26.41 -17.79 -3.43
C VAL A 400 -27.12 -17.82 -4.77
N GLY A 401 -26.62 -18.57 -5.76
CA GLY A 401 -27.12 -18.48 -7.13
C GLY A 401 -27.78 -19.74 -7.68
N PRO A 402 -27.97 -19.81 -9.01
CA PRO A 402 -27.49 -18.83 -9.99
C PRO A 402 -28.21 -17.47 -9.90
N LEU A 403 -27.43 -16.40 -9.98
CA LEU A 403 -27.84 -15.01 -10.20
C LEU A 403 -27.19 -14.50 -11.50
N ASP A 404 -27.76 -13.44 -12.08
CA ASP A 404 -27.24 -12.79 -13.29
C ASP A 404 -27.49 -11.28 -13.29
N LEU A 405 -27.06 -10.60 -14.35
CA LEU A 405 -27.13 -9.15 -14.49
C LEU A 405 -28.52 -8.63 -14.90
N ASP A 406 -29.54 -9.49 -15.02
CA ASP A 406 -30.90 -9.06 -15.36
C ASP A 406 -31.72 -8.70 -14.13
N HIS A 407 -31.24 -9.07 -12.94
CA HIS A 407 -31.91 -8.82 -11.67
C HIS A 407 -31.10 -7.85 -10.80
N PRO A 408 -31.77 -7.02 -9.97
CA PRO A 408 -31.10 -6.20 -8.99
C PRO A 408 -30.58 -7.06 -7.83
N PHE A 409 -29.46 -6.66 -7.25
CA PHE A 409 -28.97 -7.26 -6.01
C PHE A 409 -28.26 -6.24 -5.13
N THR A 410 -28.36 -6.46 -3.83
CA THR A 410 -27.85 -5.56 -2.79
C THR A 410 -27.05 -6.35 -1.77
N ALA A 411 -26.00 -5.74 -1.23
CA ALA A 411 -25.32 -6.24 -0.04
C ALA A 411 -24.93 -5.08 0.87
N SER A 412 -24.89 -5.33 2.17
CA SER A 412 -24.45 -4.36 3.18
C SER A 412 -23.89 -5.07 4.39
N GLY A 413 -23.07 -4.36 5.16
CA GLY A 413 -22.60 -4.85 6.45
C GLY A 413 -21.68 -3.85 7.13
N ARG A 414 -20.92 -4.38 8.08
CA ARG A 414 -19.82 -3.70 8.75
C ARG A 414 -18.50 -4.27 8.25
N LEU A 415 -17.45 -3.47 8.24
CA LEU A 415 -16.10 -3.95 7.95
C LEU A 415 -15.07 -3.28 8.85
N ALA A 416 -13.94 -3.95 9.07
CA ALA A 416 -12.74 -3.40 9.66
C ALA A 416 -11.51 -3.79 8.82
N PHE A 417 -10.58 -2.85 8.63
CA PHE A 417 -9.39 -3.04 7.81
C PHE A 417 -8.14 -2.89 8.66
N LEU A 418 -7.61 -4.00 9.16
CA LEU A 418 -6.58 -4.00 10.21
C LEU A 418 -5.18 -3.77 9.65
N ALA A 419 -4.88 -4.32 8.48
CA ALA A 419 -3.58 -4.20 7.86
C ALA A 419 -3.66 -4.33 6.34
N GLY A 420 -2.71 -3.72 5.64
CA GLY A 420 -2.50 -3.93 4.22
C GLY A 420 -1.08 -3.57 3.84
N SER A 421 -0.48 -4.35 2.94
CA SER A 421 0.87 -4.07 2.42
C SER A 421 0.84 -3.41 1.03
N ALA A 422 2.00 -3.15 0.43
CA ALA A 422 2.10 -2.66 -0.96
C ALA A 422 1.44 -3.68 -1.90
N ASP A 423 0.84 -3.24 -3.01
CA ASP A 423 0.30 -4.14 -4.02
C ASP A 423 -0.53 -5.27 -3.38
N SER A 424 -1.48 -4.93 -2.51
CA SER A 424 -2.35 -5.88 -1.80
C SER A 424 -3.82 -5.56 -2.08
N GLY A 425 -4.69 -6.55 -1.91
CA GLY A 425 -6.12 -6.35 -2.08
C GLY A 425 -6.95 -7.61 -2.07
N VAL A 426 -8.26 -7.42 -2.03
CA VAL A 426 -9.28 -8.46 -1.92
C VAL A 426 -10.58 -8.00 -2.56
N TYR A 427 -11.42 -8.95 -2.96
CA TYR A 427 -12.80 -8.69 -3.35
C TYR A 427 -13.79 -9.17 -2.29
N LEU A 428 -14.89 -8.41 -2.17
CA LEU A 428 -16.08 -8.76 -1.40
C LEU A 428 -17.31 -8.59 -2.30
N GLY A 429 -18.03 -9.69 -2.58
CA GLY A 429 -19.22 -9.62 -3.43
C GLY A 429 -19.59 -10.95 -4.08
N TRP A 430 -20.29 -10.86 -5.20
CA TRP A 430 -20.78 -12.00 -5.96
C TRP A 430 -19.76 -12.46 -7.01
N PHE A 431 -19.60 -13.76 -7.18
CA PHE A 431 -18.73 -14.36 -8.20
C PHE A 431 -19.21 -15.74 -8.65
N HIS A 432 -18.62 -16.26 -9.73
CA HIS A 432 -18.78 -17.64 -10.17
C HIS A 432 -17.62 -18.53 -9.72
N ALA A 433 -17.89 -19.55 -8.91
CA ALA A 433 -16.88 -20.41 -8.31
C ALA A 433 -15.99 -21.12 -9.35
N GLU A 434 -16.59 -21.70 -10.40
CA GLU A 434 -15.81 -22.40 -11.43
C GLU A 434 -14.98 -21.43 -12.29
N SER A 435 -15.51 -20.24 -12.56
CA SER A 435 -14.76 -19.20 -13.28
C SER A 435 -13.55 -18.79 -12.45
N LYS A 436 -13.73 -18.60 -11.14
CA LYS A 436 -12.65 -18.28 -10.19
C LYS A 436 -11.60 -19.40 -10.13
N ARG A 437 -12.02 -20.65 -10.04
CA ARG A 437 -11.12 -21.82 -9.94
C ARG A 437 -10.30 -22.06 -11.21
N SER A 438 -10.89 -21.81 -12.38
CA SER A 438 -10.26 -21.99 -13.69
C SER A 438 -9.53 -20.74 -14.22
N GLN A 439 -9.61 -19.62 -13.49
CA GLN A 439 -8.99 -18.35 -13.86
C GLN A 439 -7.46 -18.45 -13.81
N LYS A 440 -6.80 -17.92 -14.84
CA LYS A 440 -5.35 -17.68 -14.85
C LYS A 440 -5.01 -16.40 -14.08
N ALA A 441 -3.73 -16.11 -13.90
CA ALA A 441 -3.35 -14.85 -13.27
C ALA A 441 -3.96 -13.64 -14.00
N GLU A 442 -4.46 -12.65 -13.26
CA GLU A 442 -5.22 -11.52 -13.79
C GLU A 442 -4.40 -10.60 -14.70
N TYR A 443 -3.06 -10.64 -14.59
CA TYR A 443 -2.16 -9.95 -15.51
C TYR A 443 -2.01 -10.66 -16.86
N GLU A 444 -2.41 -11.94 -16.97
CA GLU A 444 -2.44 -12.69 -18.24
C GLU A 444 -3.80 -12.56 -18.91
N VAL A 445 -4.89 -12.72 -18.14
CA VAL A 445 -6.26 -12.73 -18.65
C VAL A 445 -7.18 -12.05 -17.64
N PRO A 446 -8.05 -11.11 -18.05
CA PRO A 446 -9.03 -10.50 -17.16
C PRO A 446 -9.90 -11.55 -16.45
N PRO A 447 -10.24 -11.35 -15.16
CA PRO A 447 -11.16 -12.24 -14.46
C PRO A 447 -12.56 -12.15 -15.07
N ARG A 448 -13.38 -13.18 -14.88
CA ARG A 448 -14.75 -13.27 -15.39
C ARG A 448 -15.75 -13.43 -14.27
N ASN A 449 -17.00 -13.02 -14.53
CA ASN A 449 -18.14 -13.34 -13.68
C ASN A 449 -17.95 -12.92 -12.21
N LEU A 450 -17.71 -11.63 -11.98
CA LEU A 450 -17.68 -11.05 -10.63
C LEU A 450 -18.37 -9.69 -10.58
N LEU A 451 -18.96 -9.35 -9.45
CA LEU A 451 -19.47 -8.02 -9.14
C LEU A 451 -19.35 -7.80 -7.63
N GLY A 452 -18.71 -6.72 -7.22
CA GLY A 452 -18.52 -6.46 -5.80
C GLY A 452 -17.73 -5.21 -5.50
N LEU A 453 -17.29 -5.12 -4.26
CA LEU A 453 -16.30 -4.16 -3.80
C LEU A 453 -14.91 -4.75 -3.99
N MET A 454 -14.03 -3.95 -4.59
CA MET A 454 -12.61 -4.18 -4.67
C MET A 454 -11.94 -3.31 -3.61
N ILE A 455 -11.18 -3.94 -2.71
CA ILE A 455 -10.35 -3.26 -1.74
C ILE A 455 -8.91 -3.39 -2.21
N GLU A 456 -8.30 -2.30 -2.68
CA GLU A 456 -6.98 -2.31 -3.32
C GLU A 456 -6.32 -0.93 -3.20
N GLY A 457 -5.04 -0.81 -3.57
CA GLY A 457 -4.28 0.44 -3.56
C GLY A 457 -4.89 1.60 -4.38
N PRO A 458 -4.24 2.78 -4.34
CA PRO A 458 -2.82 2.98 -4.10
C PRO A 458 -2.47 3.04 -2.62
N SER A 459 -1.56 2.16 -2.20
CA SER A 459 -1.11 2.04 -0.80
C SER A 459 -0.46 3.31 -0.22
N ARG A 460 -0.14 4.31 -1.07
CA ARG A 460 0.44 5.60 -0.66
C ARG A 460 -0.49 6.39 0.27
N VAL A 461 -1.79 6.18 0.14
CA VAL A 461 -2.81 6.87 0.92
C VAL A 461 -3.73 5.89 1.63
N GLY A 462 -3.44 4.59 1.65
CA GLY A 462 -4.34 3.54 2.16
C GLY A 462 -4.87 2.64 1.04
N HIS A 463 -6.08 2.10 1.22
CA HIS A 463 -6.73 1.24 0.22
C HIS A 463 -8.08 1.81 -0.18
N TYR A 464 -8.32 1.99 -1.47
CA TYR A 464 -9.65 2.30 -1.96
C TYR A 464 -10.58 1.11 -1.74
N ILE A 465 -11.79 1.40 -1.29
CA ILE A 465 -12.94 0.50 -1.40
C ILE A 465 -13.84 1.02 -2.52
N ARG A 466 -13.94 0.26 -3.61
CA ARG A 466 -14.55 0.76 -4.86
C ARG A 466 -15.32 -0.34 -5.60
N PRO A 467 -16.40 0.00 -6.32
CA PRO A 467 -17.15 -0.99 -7.08
C PRO A 467 -16.32 -1.50 -8.25
N ALA A 468 -16.44 -2.80 -8.52
CA ALA A 468 -15.83 -3.47 -9.66
C ALA A 468 -16.74 -4.57 -10.21
N TYR A 469 -16.68 -4.82 -11.51
CA TYR A 469 -17.35 -5.94 -12.14
C TYR A 469 -16.57 -6.52 -13.33
N ARG A 470 -16.85 -7.78 -13.64
CA ARG A 470 -16.45 -8.47 -14.86
C ARG A 470 -17.59 -9.32 -15.39
N ASP A 471 -17.85 -9.18 -16.68
CA ASP A 471 -18.80 -9.98 -17.44
C ASP A 471 -18.25 -11.41 -17.73
N ALA A 472 -19.05 -12.21 -18.43
CA ALA A 472 -18.73 -13.59 -18.78
C ALA A 472 -17.58 -13.72 -19.80
N LYS A 473 -17.15 -12.63 -20.43
CA LYS A 473 -16.05 -12.57 -21.40
C LYS A 473 -14.80 -11.90 -20.82
N GLY A 474 -14.88 -11.40 -19.58
CA GLY A 474 -13.81 -10.67 -18.90
C GLY A 474 -13.81 -9.15 -19.18
N GLY A 475 -14.79 -8.67 -19.94
CA GLY A 475 -15.06 -7.24 -20.08
C GLY A 475 -15.57 -6.67 -18.77
N GLY A 476 -15.24 -5.41 -18.48
CA GLY A 476 -15.67 -4.75 -17.24
C GLY A 476 -14.68 -3.73 -16.74
N ALA A 477 -14.93 -3.20 -15.55
CA ALA A 477 -14.13 -2.14 -14.95
C ALA A 477 -14.16 -2.21 -13.43
N ALA A 478 -13.15 -1.61 -12.81
CA ALA A 478 -13.21 -1.10 -11.45
C ALA A 478 -13.21 0.42 -11.53
N LEU A 479 -13.87 1.09 -10.59
CA LEU A 479 -13.80 2.54 -10.49
C LEU A 479 -12.35 2.97 -10.14
N ASP A 480 -11.87 4.08 -10.68
CA ASP A 480 -10.47 4.51 -10.50
C ASP A 480 -10.13 4.88 -9.04
N GLU A 481 -11.10 5.41 -8.30
CA GLU A 481 -10.95 5.85 -6.92
C GLU A 481 -12.20 5.51 -6.11
N GLY A 482 -12.07 5.52 -4.77
CA GLY A 482 -13.18 5.36 -3.84
C GLY A 482 -12.82 5.93 -2.46
N PRO A 483 -13.70 5.78 -1.47
CA PRO A 483 -13.36 6.01 -0.07
C PRO A 483 -12.09 5.23 0.30
N ILE A 484 -11.26 5.83 1.15
CA ILE A 484 -9.99 5.26 1.58
C ILE A 484 -10.17 4.57 2.92
N LEU A 485 -9.72 3.33 3.01
CA LEU A 485 -9.54 2.59 4.24
C LEU A 485 -8.10 2.73 4.71
N GLN A 486 -7.92 3.20 5.94
CA GLN A 486 -6.63 3.17 6.63
C GLN A 486 -6.51 1.90 7.47
N PRO A 487 -5.32 1.28 7.54
CA PRO A 487 -5.06 0.23 8.52
C PRO A 487 -5.40 0.69 9.94
N GLY A 488 -6.30 -0.04 10.59
CA GLY A 488 -6.78 0.24 11.93
C GLY A 488 -7.98 -0.64 12.30
N SER A 489 -8.42 -0.58 13.55
CA SER A 489 -9.60 -1.32 14.02
C SER A 489 -10.89 -0.51 13.88
N GLU A 490 -10.88 0.59 13.11
CA GLU A 490 -12.10 1.39 12.90
C GLU A 490 -13.12 0.58 12.11
N THR A 491 -14.32 0.45 12.67
CA THR A 491 -15.45 -0.18 12.00
C THR A 491 -16.13 0.82 11.07
N ARG A 492 -16.34 0.41 9.81
CA ARG A 492 -16.97 1.21 8.75
C ARG A 492 -18.26 0.54 8.31
N ARG A 493 -19.29 1.33 7.99
CA ARG A 493 -20.54 0.81 7.39
C ARG A 493 -20.47 0.91 5.89
N TRP A 494 -20.90 -0.15 5.22
CA TRP A 494 -20.88 -0.19 3.76
C TRP A 494 -22.14 -0.80 3.17
N SER A 495 -22.44 -0.42 1.94
CA SER A 495 -23.42 -1.08 1.09
C SER A 495 -23.00 -1.04 -0.37
N ILE A 496 -23.50 -1.99 -1.16
CA ILE A 496 -23.41 -2.04 -2.60
C ILE A 496 -24.75 -2.47 -3.17
N ALA A 497 -25.17 -1.84 -4.27
CA ALA A 497 -26.38 -2.16 -5.00
C ALA A 497 -26.11 -2.18 -6.49
N TYR A 498 -26.63 -3.18 -7.19
CA TYR A 498 -26.69 -3.23 -8.64
C TYR A 498 -28.15 -3.03 -9.08
N ASP A 499 -28.36 -2.07 -9.97
CA ASP A 499 -29.66 -1.81 -10.63
C ASP A 499 -29.51 -2.02 -12.14
N PRO A 500 -30.14 -3.05 -12.73
CA PRO A 500 -30.05 -3.36 -14.16
C PRO A 500 -30.79 -2.34 -15.06
N ARG A 501 -31.71 -1.56 -14.51
CA ARG A 501 -32.53 -0.58 -15.24
C ARG A 501 -31.88 0.81 -15.27
N ALA A 502 -31.01 1.08 -14.31
CA ALA A 502 -30.25 2.32 -14.26
C ALA A 502 -29.30 2.50 -15.46
N ALA A 503 -28.79 3.73 -15.61
CA ALA A 503 -27.87 4.14 -16.67
C ALA A 503 -28.41 3.85 -18.09
N ALA A 504 -29.70 4.12 -18.30
CA ALA A 504 -30.45 3.81 -19.52
C ALA A 504 -30.46 2.30 -19.86
N GLY A 505 -30.71 1.46 -18.85
CA GLY A 505 -30.78 0.00 -18.99
C GLY A 505 -29.42 -0.69 -19.22
N ARG A 506 -28.31 0.04 -19.07
CA ARG A 506 -26.96 -0.54 -19.09
C ARG A 506 -26.63 -1.31 -17.82
N GLY A 507 -27.24 -0.92 -16.70
CA GLY A 507 -26.88 -1.39 -15.37
C GLY A 507 -25.95 -0.42 -14.65
N ARG A 508 -26.20 -0.17 -13.36
CA ARG A 508 -25.36 0.67 -12.49
C ARG A 508 -25.06 -0.04 -11.19
N ILE A 509 -23.81 0.06 -10.76
CA ILE A 509 -23.36 -0.33 -9.43
C ILE A 509 -23.22 0.94 -8.59
N THR A 510 -23.83 0.98 -7.42
CA THR A 510 -23.71 2.06 -6.45
C THR A 510 -23.16 1.47 -5.16
N SER A 511 -22.05 2.02 -4.64
CA SER A 511 -21.51 1.68 -3.33
C SER A 511 -21.54 2.87 -2.40
N VAL A 512 -21.85 2.63 -1.13
CA VAL A 512 -21.81 3.66 -0.07
C VAL A 512 -20.89 3.19 1.04
N VAL A 513 -19.96 4.02 1.49
CA VAL A 513 -19.11 3.76 2.67
C VAL A 513 -19.11 4.99 3.56
N ASP A 514 -19.65 4.85 4.77
CA ASP A 514 -19.84 5.94 5.75
C ASP A 514 -20.45 7.21 5.14
N GLY A 515 -21.41 7.03 4.23
CA GLY A 515 -22.11 8.11 3.55
C GLY A 515 -21.48 8.58 2.22
N ASP A 516 -20.22 8.25 1.95
CA ASP A 516 -19.60 8.54 0.65
C ASP A 516 -20.13 7.57 -0.42
N THR A 517 -20.80 8.13 -1.43
CA THR A 517 -21.46 7.38 -2.51
C THR A 517 -20.62 7.41 -3.78
N ARG A 518 -20.35 6.22 -4.33
CA ARG A 518 -19.67 6.02 -5.62
C ARG A 518 -20.53 5.21 -6.57
N THR A 519 -20.43 5.52 -7.86
CA THR A 519 -21.20 4.85 -8.91
C THR A 519 -20.29 4.39 -10.04
N LEU A 520 -20.60 3.20 -10.57
CA LEU A 520 -19.95 2.62 -11.73
C LEU A 520 -21.03 2.10 -12.69
N ASP A 521 -21.14 2.74 -13.84
CA ASP A 521 -22.03 2.27 -14.90
C ASP A 521 -21.36 1.15 -15.70
N LEU A 522 -22.14 0.12 -16.05
CA LEU A 522 -21.66 -0.92 -16.95
C LEU A 522 -21.37 -0.32 -18.35
N ALA A 523 -20.33 -0.80 -19.01
CA ALA A 523 -19.97 -0.37 -20.35
C ALA A 523 -21.12 -0.68 -21.34
N PRO A 524 -21.24 0.06 -22.45
CA PRO A 524 -22.21 -0.28 -23.50
C PRO A 524 -22.11 -1.75 -23.90
N GLY A 525 -23.23 -2.48 -23.81
CA GLY A 525 -23.28 -3.92 -24.09
C GLY A 525 -22.83 -4.84 -22.95
N GLY A 526 -22.28 -4.32 -21.85
CA GLY A 526 -21.78 -5.11 -20.72
C GLY A 526 -22.85 -6.00 -20.08
N ARG A 527 -24.07 -5.48 -19.85
CA ARG A 527 -25.19 -6.31 -19.37
C ARG A 527 -25.54 -7.44 -20.34
N LYS A 528 -25.54 -7.15 -21.65
CA LYS A 528 -25.82 -8.14 -22.72
C LYS A 528 -24.70 -9.18 -22.86
N ALA A 529 -23.46 -8.86 -22.49
CA ALA A 529 -22.38 -9.83 -22.42
C ALA A 529 -22.62 -10.89 -21.34
N GLY A 530 -23.51 -10.59 -20.38
CA GLY A 530 -23.96 -11.47 -19.32
C GLY A 530 -22.90 -11.68 -18.24
N ALA A 531 -23.35 -12.15 -17.08
CA ALA A 531 -22.48 -12.73 -16.06
C ALA A 531 -23.33 -13.71 -15.26
N ARG A 532 -22.70 -14.74 -14.69
CA ARG A 532 -23.37 -15.63 -13.74
C ARG A 532 -22.68 -15.55 -12.40
N PHE A 533 -23.45 -15.61 -11.33
CA PHE A 533 -22.92 -15.63 -9.98
C PHE A 533 -23.56 -16.77 -9.21
N ASP A 534 -22.76 -17.54 -8.48
CA ASP A 534 -23.24 -18.66 -7.66
C ASP A 534 -22.68 -18.62 -6.23
N ARG A 535 -21.80 -17.65 -5.93
CA ARG A 535 -21.24 -17.40 -4.61
C ARG A 535 -21.34 -15.94 -4.22
N PHE A 536 -21.41 -15.68 -2.91
CA PHE A 536 -21.22 -14.37 -2.30
C PHE A 536 -20.25 -14.48 -1.12
N GLY A 537 -19.21 -13.65 -1.07
CA GLY A 537 -18.27 -13.68 0.05
C GLY A 537 -16.93 -13.01 -0.27
N LEU A 538 -15.88 -13.47 0.42
CA LEU A 538 -14.51 -12.97 0.26
C LEU A 538 -13.73 -13.82 -0.73
N PHE A 539 -13.01 -13.19 -1.65
CA PHE A 539 -12.16 -13.90 -2.59
C PHE A 539 -10.94 -13.07 -2.99
N ASN A 540 -9.80 -13.75 -3.20
CA ASN A 540 -8.53 -13.09 -3.46
C ASN A 540 -8.48 -12.42 -4.84
N ILE A 541 -7.60 -11.45 -5.02
CA ILE A 541 -7.17 -11.02 -6.38
C ILE A 541 -6.15 -12.05 -6.89
N GLN A 542 -6.35 -12.57 -8.10
CA GLN A 542 -5.52 -13.62 -8.70
C GLN A 542 -4.26 -13.07 -9.38
N ALA A 543 -3.41 -12.38 -8.62
CA ALA A 543 -2.17 -11.81 -9.12
C ALA A 543 -1.07 -11.90 -8.05
N GLY A 544 0.18 -11.66 -8.42
CA GLY A 544 1.25 -11.41 -7.47
C GLY A 544 0.97 -10.19 -6.59
N GLY A 545 1.53 -10.18 -5.38
CA GLY A 545 1.42 -9.06 -4.45
C GLY A 545 1.39 -9.51 -2.99
N HIS A 546 0.94 -8.61 -2.12
CA HIS A 546 0.95 -8.82 -0.68
C HIS A 546 -0.47 -9.02 -0.09
N TYR A 547 -0.54 -9.13 1.23
CA TYR A 547 -1.77 -9.38 1.97
C TYR A 547 -2.50 -8.10 2.41
N VAL A 548 -3.80 -8.27 2.59
CA VAL A 548 -4.63 -7.47 3.48
C VAL A 548 -5.09 -8.32 4.65
N GLU A 549 -5.35 -7.69 5.79
CA GLU A 549 -6.08 -8.26 6.90
C GLU A 549 -7.34 -7.42 7.11
N PHE A 550 -8.49 -8.03 6.88
CA PHE A 550 -9.79 -7.35 6.99
C PHE A 550 -10.86 -8.31 7.48
N TYR A 551 -11.90 -7.74 8.08
CA TYR A 551 -13.03 -8.46 8.65
C TYR A 551 -14.35 -7.81 8.25
N VAL A 552 -15.40 -8.61 8.17
CA VAL A 552 -16.75 -8.23 7.76
C VAL A 552 -17.77 -8.93 8.64
N ASP A 553 -18.78 -8.19 9.05
CA ASP A 553 -19.82 -8.66 9.96
C ASP A 553 -21.20 -8.04 9.63
N ASP A 554 -22.28 -8.57 10.21
CA ASP A 554 -23.68 -8.18 10.01
C ASP A 554 -24.08 -8.06 8.54
N LEU A 555 -23.81 -9.12 7.79
CA LEU A 555 -24.10 -9.14 6.37
C LEU A 555 -25.60 -9.24 6.12
N GLN A 556 -26.06 -8.45 5.16
CA GLN A 556 -27.34 -8.65 4.50
C GLN A 556 -27.11 -8.60 3.00
N TYR A 557 -27.46 -9.66 2.27
CA TYR A 557 -27.13 -9.77 0.85
C TYR A 557 -28.18 -10.54 0.06
N THR A 558 -28.22 -10.27 -1.25
CA THR A 558 -29.12 -10.93 -2.18
C THR A 558 -28.67 -12.37 -2.47
N VAL A 559 -29.66 -13.26 -2.44
CA VAL A 559 -29.59 -14.67 -2.83
C VAL A 559 -30.70 -14.96 -3.83
N ARG A 560 -30.62 -16.07 -4.56
CA ARG A 560 -31.74 -16.57 -5.37
C ARG A 560 -32.91 -16.85 -4.42
N ALA A 561 -34.12 -16.42 -4.81
CA ALA A 561 -35.33 -16.84 -4.10
C ALA A 561 -35.48 -18.37 -4.25
N ASP A 562 -35.89 -19.04 -3.17
CA ASP A 562 -36.11 -20.49 -3.16
C ASP A 562 -37.32 -20.89 -4.01
#